data_AF-A0AAE1X377-F1
#
_entry.id   AF-A0AAE1X377-F1
#
_cell.length_a   1.000
_cell.length_b   1.000
_cell.length_c   1.000
_cell.angle_alpha   90.00
_cell.angle_beta   90.00
_cell.angle_gamma   90.00
#
_symmetry.space_group_name_H-M   'P 1'
#
loop_
_entity.id
_entity.type
_entity.pdbx_description
1 polymer ?
#
loop_
_entity_poly.entity_id
_entity_poly.type
_entity_poly.pdbx_seq_one_letter_code
_entity_poly.pdbx_strand_id
1 'polypeptide(L)'
;MAVQIRRFFCFFILSSIPSIFAVPKEQEMDRISKLPGQPPVGFSQFSGYVAVNDEDGRALFYWLTEATNNANTKPLVLWLNGV
;
A
#
# COMPACT_ATOMS: atom_id res chain seq x y z
N MET A 1 -24.06 18.79 39.34
CA MET A 1 -24.83 18.16 38.24
C MET A 1 -23.81 17.56 37.28
N ALA A 2 -23.42 16.29 37.47
CA ALA A 2 -23.98 15.09 36.81
C ALA A 2 -23.73 15.08 35.29
N VAL A 3 -23.24 14.06 34.59
CA VAL A 3 -22.70 12.71 34.84
C VAL A 3 -22.03 12.33 33.49
N GLN A 4 -20.97 11.51 33.51
CA GLN A 4 -20.32 10.93 32.32
C GLN A 4 -21.25 9.93 31.57
N ILE A 5 -20.85 9.48 30.37
CA ILE A 5 -21.34 8.28 29.63
C ILE A 5 -22.59 8.48 28.74
N ARG A 6 -22.38 8.43 27.41
CA ARG A 6 -23.12 7.54 26.50
C ARG A 6 -22.45 7.39 25.12
N ARG A 7 -21.54 6.42 25.01
CA ARG A 7 -21.41 5.63 23.77
C ARG A 7 -22.79 5.01 23.48
N PHE A 8 -23.09 4.70 22.21
CA PHE A 8 -24.35 4.16 21.69
C PHE A 8 -25.46 5.18 21.35
N PHE A 9 -25.37 5.76 20.15
CA PHE A 9 -26.55 5.95 19.31
C PHE A 9 -26.31 5.31 17.94
N CYS A 10 -27.35 4.65 17.44
CA CYS A 10 -27.32 3.55 16.50
C CYS A 10 -26.86 3.87 15.07
N PHE A 11 -26.18 2.90 14.47
CA PHE A 11 -26.53 2.25 13.19
C PHE A 11 -27.65 2.94 12.40
N PHE A 12 -27.30 3.69 11.35
CA PHE A 12 -28.07 4.02 10.12
C PHE A 12 -27.12 4.96 9.33
N ILE A 13 -26.55 4.68 8.16
CA ILE A 13 -27.07 4.01 6.98
C ILE A 13 -25.92 3.31 6.24
N LEU A 14 -26.15 2.04 5.95
CA LEU A 14 -25.53 1.27 4.88
C LEU A 14 -25.89 1.92 3.54
N SER A 15 -24.99 2.71 2.95
CA SER A 15 -25.00 2.96 1.51
C SER A 15 -23.64 2.55 0.97
N SER A 16 -23.62 1.38 0.35
CA SER A 16 -22.54 0.79 -0.43
C SER A 16 -21.80 1.83 -1.28
N ILE A 17 -20.66 2.30 -0.78
CA ILE A 17 -19.63 2.85 -1.66
C ILE A 17 -19.11 1.64 -2.43
N PRO A 18 -19.27 1.55 -3.78
CA PRO A 18 -18.47 0.60 -4.52
C PRO A 18 -17.02 0.99 -4.22
N SER A 19 -16.31 0.10 -3.52
CA SER A 19 -14.87 0.20 -3.40
C SER A 19 -14.34 0.02 -4.82
N ILE A 20 -14.29 1.12 -5.57
CA ILE A 20 -13.49 1.21 -6.77
C ILE A 20 -12.11 0.89 -6.23
N PHE A 21 -11.58 -0.27 -6.59
CA PHE A 21 -10.17 -0.62 -6.43
C PHE A 21 -9.37 0.34 -7.31
N ALA A 22 -9.42 1.63 -6.97
CA ALA A 22 -8.52 2.62 -7.50
C ALA A 22 -7.20 2.29 -6.85
N VAL A 23 -6.30 1.71 -7.64
CA VAL A 23 -4.87 1.77 -7.32
C VAL A 23 -4.60 3.24 -7.00
N PRO A 24 -4.21 3.58 -5.75
CA PRO A 24 -3.87 4.95 -5.41
C PRO A 24 -2.94 5.49 -6.47
N LYS A 25 -3.28 6.64 -7.06
CA LYS A 25 -2.53 7.28 -8.16
C LYS A 25 -1.02 7.32 -7.89
N GLU A 26 -0.66 7.43 -6.62
CA GLU A 26 0.69 7.42 -6.08
C GLU A 26 1.45 6.11 -6.33
N GLN A 27 0.81 4.95 -6.17
CA GLN A 27 1.44 3.64 -6.40
C GLN A 27 1.87 3.45 -7.87
N GLU A 28 1.07 3.94 -8.81
CA GLU A 28 1.41 3.85 -10.23
C GLU A 28 2.59 4.77 -10.60
N MET A 29 2.82 5.85 -9.84
CA MET A 29 4.01 6.70 -10.04
C MET A 29 5.30 5.97 -9.66
N ASP A 30 5.22 5.04 -8.71
CA ASP A 30 6.35 4.22 -8.28
C ASP A 30 6.63 3.05 -9.25
N ARG A 31 5.81 2.87 -10.30
CA ARG A 31 5.95 1.78 -11.25
C ARG A 31 7.24 1.91 -12.06
N ILE A 32 8.05 0.86 -12.01
CA ILE A 32 9.28 0.79 -12.81
C ILE A 32 8.94 0.18 -14.16
N SER A 33 9.02 1.00 -15.21
CA SER A 33 8.77 0.57 -16.59
C SER A 33 9.90 -0.26 -17.18
N LYS A 34 11.16 0.09 -16.85
CA LYS A 34 12.37 -0.62 -17.29
C LYS A 34 13.55 -0.29 -16.40
N LEU A 35 14.37 -1.29 -16.08
CA LEU A 35 15.67 -1.09 -15.44
C LEU A 35 16.82 -1.18 -16.45
N PRO A 36 17.88 -0.38 -16.31
CA PRO A 36 19.09 -0.52 -17.11
C PRO A 36 19.68 -1.93 -16.98
N GLY A 37 19.94 -2.59 -18.10
CA GLY A 37 20.52 -3.94 -18.14
C GLY A 37 19.58 -5.09 -17.74
N GLN A 38 18.33 -4.81 -17.34
CA GLN A 38 17.36 -5.85 -17.03
C GLN A 38 16.78 -6.45 -18.34
N PRO A 39 16.81 -7.77 -18.51
CA PRO A 39 16.09 -8.42 -19.61
C PRO A 39 14.57 -8.27 -19.43
N PRO A 40 13.76 -8.55 -20.46
CA PRO A 40 12.30 -8.52 -20.32
C PRO A 40 11.83 -9.43 -19.18
N VAL A 41 10.99 -8.89 -18.31
CA VAL A 41 10.38 -9.60 -17.17
C VAL A 41 8.88 -9.66 -17.33
N GLY A 42 8.27 -10.76 -16.86
CA GLY A 42 6.82 -10.99 -16.92
C GLY A 42 6.04 -10.50 -15.70
N PHE A 43 6.66 -9.73 -14.81
CA PHE A 43 6.04 -9.22 -13.59
C PHE A 43 6.13 -7.70 -13.53
N SER A 44 5.20 -7.07 -12.81
CA SER A 44 5.29 -5.66 -12.47
C SER A 44 6.22 -5.47 -11.27
N GLN A 45 6.94 -4.37 -11.26
CA GLN A 45 7.80 -4.00 -10.15
C GLN A 45 7.66 -2.50 -9.87
N PHE A 46 7.79 -2.13 -8.60
CA PHE A 46 7.55 -0.79 -8.09
C PHE A 46 8.66 -0.44 -7.10
N SER A 47 9.08 0.81 -7.07
CA SER A 47 10.01 1.30 -6.05
C SER A 47 9.72 2.74 -5.69
N GLY A 48 9.84 3.06 -4.41
CA GLY A 48 9.58 4.40 -3.91
C GLY A 48 10.01 4.54 -2.46
N TYR A 49 9.49 5.57 -1.81
CA TYR A 49 9.75 5.87 -0.41
C TYR A 49 8.45 5.88 0.38
N VAL A 50 8.44 5.22 1.53
CA VAL A 50 7.33 5.26 2.48
C VAL A 50 7.77 6.08 3.68
N ALA A 51 7.06 7.18 3.97
CA ALA A 51 7.29 7.97 5.16
C ALA A 51 6.98 7.13 6.41
N VAL A 52 7.91 7.08 7.37
CA VAL A 52 7.75 6.35 8.63
C VAL A 52 7.54 7.28 9.82
N ASN A 53 7.90 8.55 9.66
CA ASN A 53 7.59 9.62 10.61
C ASN A 53 7.59 10.95 9.83
N ASP A 54 6.41 11.56 9.75
CA ASP A 54 6.21 12.81 9.00
C ASP A 54 6.86 14.02 9.67
N GLU A 55 7.00 14.01 11.00
CA GLU A 55 7.60 15.11 11.76
C GLU A 55 9.13 15.13 11.62
N ASP A 56 9.75 13.95 11.58
CA ASP A 56 11.21 13.79 11.52
C ASP A 56 11.75 13.65 10.07
N GLY A 57 10.88 13.71 9.06
CA GLY A 57 11.25 13.56 7.64
C GLY A 57 11.89 12.21 7.30
N ARG A 58 11.65 11.16 8.11
CA ARG A 58 12.23 9.84 7.90
C ARG A 58 11.37 9.05 6.91
N ALA A 59 12.02 8.46 5.90
CA ALA A 59 11.38 7.57 4.95
C ALA A 59 12.22 6.31 4.70
N LEU A 60 11.54 5.20 4.42
CA LEU A 60 12.15 3.94 4.02
C LEU A 60 12.01 3.74 2.52
N PHE A 61 13.11 3.40 1.86
CA PHE A 61 13.08 2.94 0.48
C PHE A 61 12.50 1.52 0.42
N TYR A 62 11.70 1.24 -0.61
CA TYR A 62 11.21 -0.10 -0.91
C TYR A 62 11.40 -0.45 -2.39
N TRP A 63 11.49 -1.76 -2.67
CA TRP A 63 11.40 -2.32 -4.01
C TRP A 63 10.49 -3.56 -3.95
N LEU A 64 9.31 -3.45 -4.57
CA LEU A 64 8.31 -4.50 -4.66
C LEU A 64 8.38 -5.15 -6.05
N THR A 65 8.44 -6.48 -6.08
CA THR A 65 8.22 -7.28 -7.29
C THR A 65 6.98 -8.12 -7.11
N GLU A 66 5.99 -7.95 -7.98
CA GLU A 66 4.77 -8.75 -7.92
C GLU A 66 5.02 -10.19 -8.39
N ALA A 67 4.14 -11.10 -7.98
CA ALA A 67 4.15 -12.44 -8.54
C ALA A 67 3.79 -12.39 -10.04
N THR A 68 4.47 -13.18 -10.86
CA THR A 68 4.29 -13.20 -12.32
C THR A 68 2.86 -13.53 -12.75
N ASN A 69 2.17 -14.40 -12.01
CA ASN A 69 0.82 -14.85 -12.34
C ASN A 69 -0.13 -14.66 -11.16
N ASN A 70 -1.32 -14.11 -11.43
CA ASN A 70 -2.38 -13.89 -10.45
C ASN A 70 -1.91 -13.14 -9.19
N ALA A 71 -1.13 -12.06 -9.37
CA ALA A 71 -0.48 -11.30 -8.29
C ALA A 71 -1.44 -10.93 -7.15
N ASN A 72 -2.64 -10.49 -7.49
CA ASN A 72 -3.71 -10.12 -6.56
C ASN A 72 -4.20 -11.25 -5.64
N THR A 73 -3.85 -12.51 -5.93
CA THR A 73 -4.22 -13.68 -5.12
C THR A 73 -3.05 -14.26 -4.33
N LYS A 74 -1.84 -13.74 -4.54
CA LYS A 74 -0.63 -14.23 -3.88
C LYS A 74 -0.38 -13.47 -2.57
N PRO A 75 0.21 -14.12 -1.56
CA PRO A 75 0.55 -13.45 -0.31
C PRO A 75 1.65 -12.41 -0.53
N LEU A 76 1.64 -11.36 0.30
CA LEU A 76 2.73 -10.40 0.39
C LEU A 76 3.83 -10.96 1.31
N VAL A 77 5.08 -10.92 0.85
CA VAL A 77 6.25 -11.29 1.66
C VAL A 77 7.13 -10.06 1.84
N LEU A 78 7.38 -9.70 3.09
CA LEU A 78 8.33 -8.64 3.45
C LEU A 78 9.70 -9.25 3.73
N TRP A 79 10.71 -8.84 2.96
CA TRP A 79 12.10 -9.22 3.17
C TRP A 79 12.86 -8.07 3.84
N LEU A 80 13.41 -8.31 5.02
CA LEU A 80 14.24 -7.36 5.76
C LEU A 80 15.65 -7.92 5.89
N ASN A 81 16.64 -7.14 5.46
CA ASN A 81 18.04 -7.48 5.72
C ASN A 81 18.45 -7.01 7.12
N GLY A 82 19.32 -7.77 7.75
CA GLY A 82 19.98 -7.40 9.00
C GLY A 82 21.44 -6.98 8.77
N VAL A 83 22.04 -6.47 9.85
CA VAL A 83 23.49 -6.31 10.00
C VAL A 83 24.03 -7.51 10.76
#